data_AF-A0A834C7K2-F1
#
_entry.id   AF-A0A834C7K2-F1
#
_cell.length_a   1.000
_cell.length_b   1.000
_cell.length_c   1.000
_cell.angle_alpha   90.00
_cell.angle_beta   90.00
_cell.angle_gamma   90.00
#
_symmetry.space_group_name_H-M   'P 1'
#
loop_
_entity.id
_entity.type
_entity.pdbx_description
1 polymer ?
#
loop_
_entity_poly.entity_id
_entity_poly.type
_entity_poly.pdbx_seq_one_letter_code
_entity_poly.pdbx_strand_id
1 'polypeptide(L)' 'MPRYIDTEHGGSQARFLLSKVNPSQTHNNMYTWGQESGAPILTDDVSLQVFMDHLKKLAVSSAA' A
#
# COMPACT_ATOMS: atom_id res chain seq x y z
N MET A 1 -27.28 7.77 6.51
CA MET A 1 -26.26 8.73 6.05
C MET A 1 -24.87 8.13 6.28
N PRO A 2 -23.89 8.33 5.38
CA PRO A 2 -22.51 7.92 5.63
C PRO A 2 -21.89 8.74 6.77
N ARG A 3 -20.90 8.17 7.45
CA ARG A 3 -20.15 8.88 8.51
C ARG A 3 -19.14 9.84 7.85
N TYR A 4 -19.23 11.12 8.19
CA TYR A 4 -18.20 12.10 7.83
C TYR A 4 -17.04 12.03 8.83
N ILE A 5 -15.81 11.99 8.33
CA ILE A 5 -14.59 11.96 9.14
C ILE A 5 -13.65 13.03 8.59
N ASP A 6 -13.24 13.95 9.46
CA ASP A 6 -12.20 14.95 9.20
C ASP A 6 -10.99 14.63 10.08
N THR A 7 -9.80 14.71 9.50
CA THR A 7 -8.54 14.35 10.16
C THR A 7 -7.36 14.92 9.38
N GLU A 8 -6.23 15.04 10.08
CA GLU A 8 -4.96 15.49 9.52
C GLU A 8 -3.88 14.40 9.61
N HIS A 9 -2.68 14.70 9.11
CA HIS A 9 -1.52 13.83 9.20
C HIS A 9 -1.17 13.52 10.66
N GLY A 10 -0.94 12.25 10.99
CA GLY A 10 -0.71 11.79 12.37
C GLY A 10 -1.98 11.71 13.24
N GLY A 11 -3.10 12.24 12.78
CA GLY A 11 -4.37 12.17 13.49
C GLY A 11 -4.88 10.74 13.66
N SER A 12 -5.47 10.43 14.82
CA SER A 12 -5.89 9.06 15.12
C SER A 12 -6.91 8.52 14.12
N GLN A 13 -7.75 9.37 13.52
CA GLN A 13 -8.76 8.96 12.54
C GLN A 13 -8.18 8.76 11.12
N ALA A 14 -6.95 9.22 10.84
CA ALA A 14 -6.28 8.97 9.56
C ALA A 14 -6.09 7.48 9.26
N ARG A 15 -6.13 6.60 10.29
CA ARG A 15 -6.07 5.14 10.13
C ARG A 15 -7.16 4.57 9.20
N PHE A 16 -8.33 5.23 9.12
CA PHE A 16 -9.39 4.82 8.20
C PHE A 16 -8.95 4.96 6.74
N LEU A 17 -8.14 5.97 6.42
CA LEU A 17 -7.52 6.11 5.10
C LEU A 17 -6.33 5.15 4.94
N LEU A 18 -5.42 5.10 5.91
CA LEU A 18 -4.17 4.29 5.82
C LEU A 18 -4.43 2.79 5.62
N SER A 19 -5.54 2.26 6.15
CA SER A 19 -5.95 0.85 5.97
C SER A 19 -6.63 0.54 4.63
N LYS A 20 -6.86 1.55 3.78
CA LYS A 20 -7.56 1.42 2.49
C LYS A 20 -6.71 1.79 1.29
N VAL A 21 -5.61 2.50 1.49
CA VAL A 21 -4.67 2.87 0.43
C VAL A 21 -3.74 1.69 0.10
N ASN A 22 -3.21 1.69 -1.12
CA ASN A 22 -2.22 0.71 -1.55
C ASN A 22 -0.88 0.92 -0.82
N PRO A 23 -0.31 -0.10 -0.14
CA PRO A 23 0.97 0.01 0.54
C PRO A 23 2.16 -0.08 -0.44
N SER A 24 2.29 0.88 -1.35
CA SER A 24 3.44 0.94 -2.28
C SER A 24 4.76 1.25 -1.59
N GLN A 25 4.70 1.92 -0.43
CA GLN A 25 5.84 2.17 0.46
C GLN A 25 5.50 1.63 1.85
N THR A 26 6.33 0.73 2.36
CA THR A 26 6.21 0.11 3.68
C THR A 26 7.56 0.11 4.39
N HIS A 27 7.58 -0.36 5.63
CA HIS A 27 8.82 -0.55 6.39
C HIS A 27 9.83 -1.52 5.73
N ASN A 28 9.38 -2.36 4.79
CA ASN A 28 10.24 -3.34 4.10
C ASN A 28 11.00 -2.76 2.90
N ASN A 29 10.53 -1.66 2.30
CA ASN A 29 11.18 -1.03 1.14
C ASN A 29 11.60 0.44 1.39
N MET A 30 11.36 0.95 2.60
CA MET A 30 11.68 2.31 3.05
C MET A 30 13.13 2.71 2.82
N TYR A 31 14.07 1.77 3.01
CA TYR A 31 15.51 2.05 2.93
C TYR A 31 16.13 1.73 1.57
N THR A 32 15.34 1.15 0.64
CA THR A 32 15.85 0.71 -0.66
C THR A 32 15.92 1.86 -1.68
N TRP A 33 15.24 2.97 -1.43
CA TRP A 33 15.22 4.11 -2.33
C TRP A 33 15.35 5.41 -1.54
N GLY A 34 16.43 6.16 -1.80
CA GLY A 34 16.59 7.55 -1.37
C GLY A 34 15.56 8.48 -2.05
N GLN A 35 14.28 8.22 -1.81
CA GLN A 35 13.15 8.94 -2.37
C GLN A 35 12.46 9.72 -1.26
N GLU A 36 12.52 11.03 -1.41
CA GLU A 36 11.66 12.00 -0.77
C GLU A 36 10.17 11.65 -0.98
N SER A 37 9.38 11.96 0.05
CA SER A 37 7.96 12.31 -0.02
C SER A 37 6.94 11.15 -0.03
N GLY A 38 6.71 10.56 1.14
CA GLY A 38 5.55 9.72 1.43
C GLY A 38 5.52 9.26 2.89
N ALA A 39 4.34 9.21 3.51
CA ALA A 39 4.19 8.56 4.81
C ALA A 39 4.06 7.04 4.58
N PRO A 40 5.02 6.21 5.02
CA PRO A 40 4.98 4.77 4.81
C PRO A 40 3.77 4.14 5.49
N ILE A 41 3.17 3.14 4.83
CA ILE A 41 2.11 2.33 5.43
C ILE A 41 2.77 1.19 6.19
N LEU A 42 2.60 1.17 7.51
CA LEU A 42 3.13 0.13 8.38
C LEU A 42 2.26 -1.13 8.32
N THR A 43 2.43 -1.90 7.25
CA THR A 43 1.77 -3.19 7.02
C THR A 43 2.71 -4.16 6.33
N ASP A 44 2.40 -5.46 6.43
CA ASP A 44 3.03 -6.55 5.68
C ASP A 44 2.20 -6.94 4.43
N ASP A 45 1.11 -6.24 4.15
CA ASP A 45 0.29 -6.47 2.97
C ASP A 45 1.09 -6.25 1.67
N VAL A 46 0.73 -7.03 0.64
CA VAL A 46 1.34 -6.89 -0.68
C VAL A 46 0.86 -5.62 -1.36
N SER A 47 1.79 -4.89 -1.97
CA SER A 47 1.43 -3.77 -2.83
C SER A 47 0.76 -4.26 -4.12
N LEU A 48 -0.05 -3.40 -4.73
CA LEU A 48 -0.66 -3.68 -6.04
C LEU A 48 0.38 -4.06 -7.09
N GLN A 49 1.59 -3.48 -7.03
CA GLN A 49 2.67 -3.79 -7.96
C GLN A 49 3.11 -5.26 -7.83
N VAL A 50 3.40 -5.70 -6.60
CA VAL A 50 3.80 -7.09 -6.33
C VAL A 50 2.68 -8.06 -6.73
N PHE A 51 1.43 -7.71 -6.39
CA PHE A 51 0.26 -8.49 -6.82
C PHE A 51 0.19 -8.62 -8.35
N MET A 52 0.30 -7.51 -9.08
CA MET A 52 0.23 -7.51 -10.54
C MET A 52 1.40 -8.27 -11.18
N ASP A 53 2.60 -8.22 -10.60
CA ASP A 53 3.74 -8.99 -11.09
C ASP A 53 3.53 -10.50 -10.91
N HIS A 54 2.93 -10.92 -9.79
CA HIS A 54 2.55 -12.31 -9.58
C HIS A 54 1.43 -12.74 -10.54
N LEU A 55 0.40 -11.89 -10.70
CA LEU A 55 -0.70 -12.14 -11.61
C LEU A 55 -0.21 -12.30 -13.06
N LYS A 56 0.65 -11.41 -13.55
CA LYS A 56 1.23 -11.48 -14.90
C LYS A 56 1.99 -12.79 -15.10
N LYS A 57 2.83 -13.20 -14.14
CA LYS A 57 3.60 -14.45 -14.22
C LYS A 57 2.68 -15.66 -14.36
N LEU A 58 1.61 -15.72 -13.58
CA LEU A 58 0.63 -16.82 -13.63
C LEU A 58 -0.21 -16.77 -14.91
N ALA A 59 -0.59 -15.58 -15.38
CA ALA A 59 -1.38 -15.43 -16.59
C ALA A 59 -0.63 -15.88 -17.85
N VAL A 60 0.71 -15.78 -17.88
CA VAL A 60 1.55 -16.22 -19.01
C VAL A 60 2.18 -17.61 -18.81
N SER A 61 2.08 -18.19 -17.62
CA SER A 61 2.46 -19.59 -17.42
C SER A 61 1.38 -20.47 -18.05
N SER A 62 1.68 -21.03 -19.23
CA SER A 62 0.79 -21.97 -19.90
C SER A 62 0.49 -23.15 -19.00
N ALA A 63 -0.79 -23.52 -18.86
CA ALA A 63 -1.18 -24.84 -18.40
C ALA A 63 -0.86 -25.83 -19.53
N ALA A 64 0.37 -26.34 -19.56
CA ALA A 64 0.75 -27.48 -20.37
C ALA A 64 0.42 -28.76 -19.61
#